data_AF-A0A2U0TCN0-F1
#
_entry.id   AF-A0A2U0TCN0-F1
#
_cell.length_a   1.000
_cell.length_b   1.000
_cell.length_c   1.000
_cell.angle_alpha   90.00
_cell.angle_beta   90.00
_cell.angle_gamma   90.00
#
_symmetry.space_group_name_H-M   'P 1'
#
loop_
_entity.id
_entity.type
_entity.pdbx_description
1 polymer ?
#
loop_
_entity_poly.entity_id
_entity_poly.type
_entity_poly.pdbx_seq_one_letter_code
_entity_poly.pdbx_strand_id
1 'polypeptide(L)' 'MEFYNIYFSAIRETIVSNLADGTSKLTIDKTSLSEYLIEYIPIDIQNSYVISHMEKYKKAMDELKQIKYKMNNDILSIL' A
#
# COMPACT_ATOMS: atom_id res chain seq x y z
N MET A 1 -3.97 -5.32 -9.58
CA MET A 1 -3.86 -4.03 -8.86
C MET A 1 -2.89 -4.06 -7.68
N GLU A 2 -2.53 -5.25 -7.15
CA GLU A 2 -1.68 -5.33 -5.95
C GLU A 2 -0.29 -4.72 -6.14
N PHE A 3 0.32 -4.92 -7.31
CA PHE A 3 1.58 -4.27 -7.68
C PHE A 3 1.49 -2.74 -7.57
N TYR A 4 0.49 -2.13 -8.22
CA TYR A 4 0.32 -0.67 -8.22
C TYR A 4 0.05 -0.10 -6.82
N ASN A 5 -0.65 -0.83 -5.95
CA ASN A 5 -0.82 -0.40 -4.56
C ASN A 5 0.54 -0.24 -3.86
N ILE A 6 1.45 -1.21 -4.05
CA ILE A 6 2.79 -1.15 -3.45
C ILE A 6 3.62 -0.08 -4.14
N TYR A 7 3.61 -0.04 -5.47
CA TYR A 7 4.37 0.90 -6.27
C TYR A 7 4.02 2.35 -5.91
N PHE A 8 2.74 2.72 -5.96
CA PHE A 8 2.29 4.06 -5.57
C PHE A 8 2.54 4.37 -4.10
N SER A 9 2.49 3.37 -3.22
CA SER A 9 2.88 3.58 -1.82
C SER A 9 4.36 3.91 -1.68
N ALA A 10 5.22 3.26 -2.48
CA ALA A 10 6.65 3.49 -2.46
C ALA A 10 7.05 4.88 -3.01
N ILE A 11 6.36 5.35 -4.06
CA ILE A 11 6.63 6.66 -4.67
C ILE A 11 5.76 7.79 -4.11
N ARG A 12 4.99 7.54 -3.04
CA ARG A 12 4.00 8.47 -2.49
C ARG A 12 4.63 9.82 -2.13
N GLU A 13 5.77 9.81 -1.45
CA GLU A 13 6.44 11.05 -1.02
C GLU A 13 6.90 11.88 -2.22
N THR A 14 7.37 11.23 -3.28
CA THR A 14 7.73 11.89 -4.53
C THR A 14 6.52 12.51 -5.22
N ILE A 15 5.41 11.77 -5.32
CA ILE A 15 4.15 12.31 -5.88
C ILE A 15 3.68 13.52 -5.08
N VAL A 16 3.69 13.43 -3.75
CA VAL A 16 3.29 14.54 -2.87
C VAL A 16 4.24 15.72 -3.03
N SER A 17 5.55 15.52 -3.06
CA SER A 17 6.52 16.60 -3.24
C SER A 17 6.37 17.32 -4.58
N ASN A 18 5.95 16.61 -5.63
CA ASN A 18 5.85 17.18 -6.98
C ASN A 18 4.50 17.85 -7.25
N LEU A 19 3.42 17.32 -6.67
CA LEU A 19 2.05 17.72 -7.02
C LEU A 19 1.29 18.42 -5.90
N ALA A 20 1.73 18.29 -4.65
CA ALA A 20 0.96 18.85 -3.55
C ALA A 20 1.15 20.37 -3.48
N ASP A 21 0.03 21.06 -3.37
CA ASP A 21 -0.06 22.51 -3.18
C ASP A 21 -0.72 22.83 -1.82
N GLY A 22 -0.50 24.05 -1.34
CA GLY A 22 -1.00 24.56 -0.06
C GLY A 22 0.07 24.57 1.03
N THR A 23 0.15 25.68 1.78
CA THR A 23 1.18 25.89 2.80
C THR A 23 0.83 25.31 4.16
N SER A 24 -0.44 25.38 4.57
CA SER A 24 -0.93 24.86 5.86
C SER A 24 -1.53 23.45 5.75
N LYS A 25 -2.02 23.07 4.57
CA LYS A 25 -2.60 21.76 4.29
C LYS A 25 -2.31 21.37 2.85
N LEU A 26 -1.47 20.37 2.68
CA LEU A 26 -1.10 19.84 1.37
C LEU A 26 -2.30 19.13 0.73
N THR A 27 -2.60 19.51 -0.50
CA THR A 27 -3.66 18.91 -1.33
C THR A 27 -3.14 18.67 -2.73
N ILE A 28 -3.59 17.58 -3.36
CA ILE A 28 -3.29 17.24 -4.75
C ILE A 28 -4.61 17.30 -5.51
N ASP A 29 -4.66 18.08 -6.59
CA ASP A 29 -5.84 18.11 -7.44
C ASP A 29 -5.93 16.87 -8.32
N LYS A 30 -7.17 16.53 -8.70
CA LYS A 30 -7.45 15.31 -9.45
C LYS A 30 -6.82 15.33 -10.85
N THR A 31 -6.80 16.49 -11.50
CA THR A 31 -6.32 16.63 -12.87
C THR A 31 -4.82 16.39 -12.92
N SER A 32 -4.04 17.07 -12.08
CA SER A 32 -2.60 16.90 -12.00
C SER A 32 -2.20 15.49 -11.57
N LEU A 33 -2.95 14.84 -10.66
CA LEU A 33 -2.68 13.43 -10.35
C LEU A 33 -2.94 12.51 -11.54
N SER A 34 -3.98 12.76 -12.34
CA SER A 34 -4.30 11.93 -13.50
C SER A 34 -3.35 12.12 -14.69
N GLU A 35 -2.72 13.29 -14.79
CA GLU A 35 -1.76 13.64 -15.83
C GLU A 35 -0.31 13.32 -15.41
N TYR A 36 -0.08 12.94 -14.15
CA TYR A 36 1.25 12.61 -13.64
C TYR A 36 1.77 11.32 -14.27
N LEU A 37 2.90 11.45 -14.97
CA LEU A 37 3.57 10.33 -15.62
C LEU A 37 4.35 9.50 -14.59
N ILE A 38 4.12 8.20 -14.62
CA ILE A 38 4.90 7.21 -13.85
C ILE A 38 5.70 6.31 -14.78
N GLU A 39 6.70 5.65 -14.23
CA GLU A 39 7.46 4.67 -14.97
C GLU A 39 6.58 3.47 -15.36
N TYR A 40 6.66 3.09 -16.62
CA TYR A 40 6.00 1.89 -17.10
C TYR A 40 6.86 0.66 -16.81
N ILE A 41 6.31 -0.25 -16.00
CA ILE A 41 6.92 -1.55 -15.71
C ILE A 41 6.20 -2.63 -16.51
N PRO A 42 6.90 -3.48 -17.27
CA PRO A 42 6.29 -4.62 -17.98
C PRO A 42 5.48 -5.57 -17.09
N ILE A 43 4.37 -6.10 -17.61
CA ILE A 43 3.39 -6.90 -16.84
C ILE A 43 3.98 -8.19 -16.25
N ASP A 44 4.92 -8.80 -16.95
CA ASP A 44 5.66 -9.99 -16.49
C ASP A 44 6.48 -9.69 -15.23
N ILE A 45 7.14 -8.52 -15.19
CA ILE A 45 7.89 -8.06 -14.03
C ILE A 45 6.94 -7.73 -12.87
N GLN A 46 5.82 -7.06 -13.14
CA GLN A 46 4.80 -6.78 -12.12
C GLN A 46 4.29 -8.05 -11.45
N ASN A 47 3.94 -9.06 -12.27
CA ASN A 47 3.42 -10.34 -11.80
C ASN A 47 4.48 -11.11 -11.01
N SER A 48 5.72 -11.15 -11.52
CA SER A 48 6.85 -11.79 -10.83
C SER A 48 7.08 -11.21 -9.43
N TYR A 49 7.04 -9.87 -9.30
CA TYR A 49 7.16 -9.20 -8.01
C TYR A 49 6.03 -9.59 -7.06
N VAL A 50 4.78 -9.59 -7.53
CA VAL A 50 3.62 -9.94 -6.72
C VAL A 50 3.71 -11.38 -6.21
N ILE A 51 4.04 -12.32 -7.08
CA ILE A 51 4.16 -13.74 -6.72
C ILE A 51 5.27 -13.94 -5.69
N SER A 52 6.47 -13.41 -5.97
CA SER A 52 7.65 -13.67 -5.14
C SER A 52 7.61 -13.02 -3.76
N HIS A 53 7.04 -11.81 -3.64
CA HIS A 53 7.13 -11.02 -2.42
C HIS A 53 5.81 -10.96 -1.65
N MET A 54 4.67 -10.96 -2.34
CA MET A 54 3.41 -10.77 -1.62
C MET A 54 2.84 -12.03 -1.00
N GLU A 55 3.19 -13.22 -1.49
CA GLU A 55 2.70 -14.46 -0.88
C GLU A 55 3.13 -14.54 0.60
N LYS A 56 4.40 -14.22 0.87
CA LYS A 56 4.93 -14.13 2.24
C LYS A 56 4.24 -13.06 3.07
N TYR A 57 4.01 -11.88 2.49
CA TYR A 57 3.32 -10.78 3.16
C TYR A 57 1.88 -11.14 3.53
N LYS A 58 1.12 -11.75 2.60
CA LYS A 58 -0.26 -12.20 2.83
C LYS A 58 -0.31 -13.22 3.97
N LYS A 59 0.58 -14.21 3.95
CA LYS A 59 0.66 -15.21 5.01
C LYS A 59 0.92 -14.59 6.38
N ALA A 60 1.88 -13.67 6.47
CA ALA A 60 2.16 -12.97 7.72
C ALA A 60 0.98 -12.11 8.21
N MET A 61 0.23 -11.49 7.30
CA MET A 61 -0.97 -10.71 7.63
C MET A 61 -2.10 -11.60 8.17
N ASP A 62 -2.30 -12.77 7.57
CA ASP A 62 -3.29 -13.74 8.02
C ASP A 62 -2.92 -14.29 9.40
N GLU A 63 -1.64 -14.63 9.63
CA GLU A 63 -1.14 -15.04 10.94
C GLU A 63 -1.37 -13.95 11.99
N LEU A 64 -1.04 -12.69 11.67
CA LEU A 64 -1.29 -11.55 12.56
C LEU A 64 -2.78 -11.40 12.89
N LYS A 65 -3.67 -11.61 11.91
CA LYS A 65 -5.12 -11.52 12.10
C LYS A 65 -5.61 -12.61 13.05
N GLN A 66 -5.11 -13.84 12.92
CA GLN A 66 -5.45 -14.95 13.82
C GLN A 66 -4.94 -14.68 15.25
N ILE A 67 -3.71 -14.17 15.39
CA ILE A 67 -3.15 -13.81 16.69
C ILE A 67 -3.99 -12.72 17.36
N LYS A 68 -4.35 -11.65 16.62
CA LYS A 68 -5.23 -10.59 17.15
C LYS A 68 -6.59 -11.11 17.57
N TYR A 69 -7.20 -11.99 16.77
CA TYR A 69 -8.48 -12.59 17.10
C TYR A 69 -8.40 -13.42 18.38
N LYS A 70 -7.39 -14.26 18.51
CA LYS A 70 -7.17 -15.07 19.72
C LYS A 70 -6.95 -14.19 20.94
N MET A 71 -6.06 -13.20 20.86
CA MET A 71 -5.80 -12.25 21.95
C MET A 71 -7.07 -11.53 22.42
N ASN A 72 -7.94 -11.12 21.48
CA ASN A 72 -9.22 -10.47 21.80
C ASN A 72 -10.21 -11.42 22.47
N ASN A 73 -10.21 -12.71 22.12
CA ASN A 73 -11.05 -13.69 22.81
C ASN A 73 -10.49 -14.03 24.19
N ASP A 74 -9.16 -14.12 24.32
CA ASP A 74 -8.49 -14.42 25.58
C ASP A 74 -8.81 -13.32 26.62
N ILE A 75 -8.78 -12.03 26.24
CA ILE A 75 -9.16 -10.95 27.17
C ILE A 75 -10.64 -11.02 27.60
N LEU A 76 -11.55 -11.40 26.70
CA LEU A 76 -12.95 -11.59 27.04
C LEU A 76 -13.19 -12.76 27.99
N SER A 77 -12.30 -13.76 27.98
CA SER A 77 -12.40 -14.92 28.89
C SER A 77 -11.92 -14.64 30.31
N ILE A 78 -11.23 -13.51 30.52
CA ILE A 78 -10.72 -13.07 31.83
C ILE A 78 -11.67 -12.06 32.51
N LEU A 79 -12.65 -11.53 31.77
CA LEU A 79 -13.71 -10.63 32.25
C LEU A 79 -14.94 -11.44 32.72
#